data_AF-A0A847YFH1-F1
#
_entry.id   AF-A0A847YFH1-F1
#
_cell.length_a   1.000
_cell.length_b   1.000
_cell.length_c   1.000
_cell.angle_alpha   90.00
_cell.angle_beta   90.00
_cell.angle_gamma   90.00
#
_symmetry.space_group_name_H-M   'P 1'
#
loop_
_entity.id
_entity.type
_entity.pdbx_description
1 polymer ?
#
loop_
_entity_poly.entity_id
_entity_poly.type
_entity_poly.pdbx_seq_one_letter_code
_entity_poly.pdbx_strand_id
1 'polypeptide(L)'
;MARRVLDRKALREQAEAAEKGEKSSGEGGEEKEAVKKPAAKTPRKSRAKVAKTYKLVAVWGVFNQTMVQVQTFDYSRRADAEKAAKELTESKKVPHFVQLVKQQVEVES
;
A
#
# COMPACT_ATOMS: atom_id res chain seq x y z
N MET A 1 -3.39 33.80 15.53
CA MET A 1 -3.85 33.87 14.12
C MET A 1 -4.65 32.61 13.82
N ALA A 2 -5.94 32.74 13.54
CA ALA A 2 -6.80 31.59 13.21
C ALA A 2 -6.38 31.01 11.86
N ARG A 3 -6.13 29.70 11.80
CA ARG A 3 -5.75 29.02 10.55
C ARG A 3 -6.99 28.88 9.66
N ARG A 4 -6.90 29.38 8.43
CA ARG A 4 -7.94 29.27 7.39
C ARG A 4 -8.25 27.79 7.17
N VAL A 5 -9.49 27.37 7.47
CA VAL A 5 -9.96 26.01 7.22
C VAL A 5 -10.30 25.91 5.73
N LEU A 6 -9.61 25.03 5.01
CA LEU A 6 -9.95 24.73 3.62
C LEU A 6 -11.27 23.96 3.59
N ASP A 7 -12.17 24.35 2.69
CA ASP A 7 -13.49 23.74 2.52
C ASP A 7 -13.35 22.27 2.11
N ARG A 8 -13.56 21.38 3.08
CA ARG A 8 -13.50 19.92 2.93
C ARG A 8 -14.45 19.37 1.86
N LYS A 9 -15.43 20.17 1.42
CA LYS A 9 -16.36 19.82 0.37
C LYS A 9 -15.72 19.94 -1.02
N ALA A 10 -14.99 21.03 -1.28
CA ALA A 10 -14.26 21.22 -2.54
C ALA A 10 -13.20 20.13 -2.76
N LEU A 11 -12.56 19.67 -1.68
CA LEU A 11 -11.55 18.61 -1.73
C LEU A 11 -12.15 17.22 -2.07
N ARG A 12 -13.42 16.98 -1.74
CA ARG A 12 -14.14 15.75 -2.12
C ARG A 12 -14.64 15.81 -3.56
N GLU A 13 -15.13 16.96 -4.00
CA GLU A 13 -15.60 17.15 -5.38
C GLU A 13 -14.46 16.98 -6.40
N GLN A 14 -13.24 17.45 -6.07
CA GLN A 14 -12.05 17.21 -6.90
C GLN A 14 -11.66 15.72 -6.98
N ALA A 15 -11.82 14.97 -5.88
CA ALA A 15 -11.52 13.54 -5.86
C ALA A 15 -12.52 12.73 -6.71
N GLU A 16 -13.81 13.05 -6.65
CA GLU A 16 -14.83 12.37 -7.45
C GLU A 16 -14.75 12.71 -8.94
N ALA A 17 -14.37 13.95 -9.29
CA ALA A 17 -14.16 14.35 -10.68
C ALA A 17 -12.99 13.59 -11.34
N ALA A 18 -11.91 13.33 -10.58
CA ALA A 18 -10.77 12.55 -11.06
C ALA A 18 -11.12 11.09 -11.31
N GLU A 19 -11.88 10.45 -10.40
CA GLU A 19 -12.34 9.06 -10.58
C GLU A 19 -13.30 8.89 -11.77
N LYS A 20 -14.07 9.93 -12.11
CA LYS A 20 -15.00 9.87 -13.25
C LYS A 20 -14.30 10.02 -14.61
N GLY A 21 -13.14 10.68 -14.67
CA GLY A 21 -12.34 10.82 -15.88
C GLY A 21 -11.55 9.56 -16.28
N GLU A 22 -11.21 8.70 -15.32
CA GLU A 22 -10.40 7.50 -15.56
C GLU A 22 -11.21 6.32 -16.11
N LYS A 23 -12.55 6.35 -16.00
CA LYS A 23 -13.44 5.26 -16.45
C LYS A 23 -13.92 5.37 -17.91
N SER A 24 -13.51 6.37 -18.68
CA SER A 24 -14.03 6.61 -20.05
C SER A 24 -12.99 6.53 -21.18
N SER A 25 -11.92 5.76 -21.03
CA SER A 25 -10.96 5.52 -22.13
C SER A 25 -10.54 4.06 -22.17
N GLY A 26 -11.14 3.29 -23.09
CA GLY A 26 -10.61 1.98 -23.46
C GLY A 26 -11.62 0.98 -24.01
N GLU A 27 -12.48 1.37 -24.95
CA GLU A 27 -13.27 0.41 -25.75
C GLU A 27 -13.14 0.76 -27.25
N GLY A 28 -12.76 -0.21 -28.08
CA GLY A 28 -13.08 -0.23 -29.52
C GLY A 28 -11.95 -0.53 -30.52
N GLY A 29 -12.15 -1.58 -31.35
CA GLY A 29 -11.58 -1.77 -32.71
C GLY A 29 -10.86 -3.13 -32.93
N GLU A 30 -11.50 -4.18 -33.49
CA GLU A 30 -11.54 -4.59 -34.94
C GLU A 30 -10.17 -4.91 -35.57
N GLU A 31 -9.92 -5.85 -36.49
CA GLU A 31 -10.52 -7.09 -37.04
C GLU A 31 -9.44 -7.67 -38.01
N LYS A 32 -9.46 -8.99 -38.30
CA LYS A 32 -8.85 -9.69 -39.47
C LYS A 32 -7.30 -9.81 -39.59
N GLU A 33 -6.78 -11.05 -39.62
CA GLU A 33 -6.48 -11.80 -40.86
C GLU A 33 -5.89 -13.19 -40.53
N ALA A 34 -6.22 -14.17 -41.38
CA ALA A 34 -5.96 -15.59 -41.22
C ALA A 34 -4.52 -16.03 -41.61
N VAL A 35 -4.26 -17.33 -41.38
CA VAL A 35 -3.29 -18.21 -42.09
C VAL A 35 -2.08 -18.70 -41.25
N LYS A 36 -2.23 -19.84 -40.55
CA LYS A 36 -1.52 -21.14 -40.76
C LYS A 36 -1.77 -22.13 -39.61
N LYS A 37 -2.11 -23.38 -39.93
CA LYS A 37 -2.40 -24.48 -38.98
C LYS A 37 -1.12 -24.94 -38.23
N PRO A 38 -1.17 -25.17 -36.90
CA PRO A 38 0.01 -25.44 -36.08
C PRO A 38 0.37 -26.93 -35.97
N ALA A 39 1.68 -27.23 -35.94
CA ALA A 39 2.17 -28.52 -35.46
C ALA A 39 1.83 -28.65 -33.96
N ALA A 40 1.00 -29.63 -33.61
CA ALA A 40 0.51 -29.87 -32.27
C ALA A 40 1.64 -30.31 -31.33
N LYS A 41 2.33 -29.34 -30.72
CA LYS A 41 3.09 -29.57 -29.48
C LYS A 41 2.09 -29.56 -28.34
N THR A 42 1.94 -30.70 -27.67
CA THR A 42 1.13 -30.81 -26.45
C THR A 42 1.58 -29.72 -25.47
N PRO A 43 0.68 -28.80 -25.06
CA PRO A 43 1.06 -27.78 -24.10
C PRO A 43 1.38 -28.50 -22.80
N ARG A 44 2.65 -28.42 -22.37
CA ARG A 44 3.02 -28.82 -21.00
C ARG A 44 2.09 -28.07 -20.06
N LYS A 45 1.40 -28.80 -19.17
CA LYS A 45 0.60 -28.19 -18.10
C LYS A 45 1.51 -27.23 -17.34
N SER A 46 1.35 -25.93 -17.60
CA SER A 46 2.00 -24.90 -16.81
C SER A 46 1.47 -25.06 -15.40
N ARG A 47 2.38 -25.26 -14.44
CA ARG A 47 2.04 -25.22 -13.03
C ARG A 47 1.36 -23.88 -12.78
N ALA A 48 0.11 -23.90 -12.34
CA ALA A 48 -0.64 -22.68 -12.03
C ALA A 48 0.19 -21.85 -11.05
N LYS A 49 0.39 -20.56 -11.36
CA LYS A 49 1.00 -19.63 -10.41
C LYS A 49 0.07 -19.58 -9.19
N VAL A 50 0.60 -19.98 -8.04
CA VAL A 50 -0.07 -19.77 -6.75
C VAL A 50 -0.35 -18.27 -6.64
N ALA A 51 -1.63 -17.92 -6.55
CA ALA A 51 -2.03 -16.53 -6.40
C ALA A 51 -1.58 -16.06 -5.02
N LYS A 52 -0.65 -15.12 -4.99
CA LYS A 52 -0.12 -14.52 -3.77
C LYS A 52 -1.23 -13.71 -3.12
N THR A 53 -1.79 -14.20 -2.03
CA THR A 53 -2.84 -13.50 -1.29
C THR A 53 -2.20 -12.58 -0.26
N TYR A 54 -2.44 -11.27 -0.38
CA TYR A 54 -1.94 -10.27 0.56
C TYR A 54 -3.02 -9.92 1.59
N LYS A 55 -2.66 -9.88 2.88
CA LYS A 55 -3.51 -9.32 3.94
C LYS A 55 -2.88 -8.03 4.46
N LEU A 56 -3.73 -7.07 4.83
CA LEU A 56 -3.29 -5.83 5.48
C LEU A 56 -3.25 -6.05 7.00
N VAL A 57 -2.08 -5.88 7.61
CA VAL A 57 -1.89 -5.96 9.06
C VAL A 57 -1.50 -4.58 9.58
N ALA A 58 -2.14 -4.16 10.67
CA ALA A 58 -1.75 -2.93 11.34
C ALA A 58 -0.61 -3.21 12.33
N VAL A 59 0.44 -2.41 12.28
CA VAL A 59 1.67 -2.57 13.07
C VAL A 59 2.05 -1.20 13.64
N TRP A 60 2.59 -1.15 14.85
CA TRP A 60 3.14 0.09 15.42
C TRP A 60 4.59 0.25 14.97
N GLY A 61 4.86 1.29 14.19
CA GLY A 61 6.22 1.67 13.80
C GLY A 61 6.76 2.78 14.68
N VAL A 62 8.02 2.66 15.10
CA VAL A 62 8.78 3.74 15.74
C VAL A 62 9.56 4.48 14.66
N PHE A 63 9.34 5.78 14.54
CA PHE A 63 9.92 6.65 13.51
C PHE A 63 10.81 7.70 14.15
N ASN A 64 11.81 8.17 13.41
CA ASN A 64 12.59 9.35 13.75
C ASN A 64 11.98 10.62 13.11
N GLN A 65 12.55 11.80 13.39
CA GLN A 65 12.12 13.07 12.79
C GLN A 65 12.12 13.08 11.25
N THR A 66 12.98 12.29 10.62
CA THR A 66 13.07 12.18 9.14
C THR A 66 12.14 11.11 8.57
N MET A 67 11.14 10.64 9.33
CA MET A 67 10.16 9.61 8.91
C MET A 67 10.80 8.27 8.51
N VAL A 68 11.99 7.96 9.03
CA VAL A 68 12.63 6.65 8.86
C VAL A 68 12.12 5.72 9.95
N GLN A 69 11.62 4.55 9.54
CA GLN A 69 11.18 3.50 10.44
C GLN A 69 12.39 2.79 11.07
N VAL A 70 12.50 2.85 12.39
CA VAL A 70 13.61 2.26 13.15
C VAL A 70 13.25 0.87 13.66
N GLN A 71 12.02 0.70 14.16
CA GLN A 71 11.51 -0.55 14.72
C GLN A 71 10.02 -0.72 14.44
N THR A 72 9.55 -1.96 14.45
CA THR A 72 8.14 -2.33 14.29
C THR A 72 7.72 -3.30 15.38
N PHE A 73 6.50 -3.09 15.87
CA PHE A 73 5.87 -3.87 16.93
C PHE A 73 4.46 -4.27 16.53
N ASP A 74 4.04 -5.47 16.91
CA ASP A 74 2.67 -5.94 16.68
C ASP A 74 1.63 -4.97 17.24
N TYR A 75 0.42 -4.98 16.65
CA TYR A 75 -0.68 -4.11 17.06
C TYR A 75 -1.00 -4.14 18.56
N SER A 76 -0.83 -5.29 19.21
CA SER A 76 -1.07 -5.47 20.65
C SER A 76 0.00 -4.83 21.54
N ARG A 77 1.20 -4.56 21.00
CA ARG A 77 2.39 -4.12 21.75
C ARG A 77 2.66 -2.62 21.62
N ARG A 78 1.61 -1.80 21.71
CA ARG A 78 1.75 -0.35 21.64
C ARG A 78 2.63 0.22 22.75
N ALA A 79 2.47 -0.28 23.98
CA ALA A 79 3.22 0.21 25.13
C ALA A 79 4.73 -0.02 24.97
N ASP A 80 5.14 -1.12 24.36
CA ASP A 80 6.54 -1.42 24.11
C ASP A 80 7.11 -0.52 23.01
N ALA A 81 6.33 -0.21 21.97
CA ALA A 81 6.72 0.76 20.95
C ALA A 81 6.94 2.17 21.55
N GLU A 82 6.10 2.59 22.50
CA GLU A 82 6.25 3.88 23.19
C GLU A 82 7.48 3.92 24.10
N LYS A 83 7.80 2.82 24.79
CA LYS A 83 9.05 2.69 25.57
C LYS A 83 10.28 2.76 24.68
N ALA A 84 10.29 1.99 23.59
CA ALA A 84 11.38 2.00 22.62
C ALA A 84 11.59 3.40 22.01
N ALA A 85 10.51 4.13 21.71
CA ALA A 85 10.61 5.50 21.22
C ALA A 85 11.27 6.44 22.24
N LYS A 86 10.95 6.32 23.54
CA LYS A 86 11.57 7.11 24.60
C LYS A 86 13.04 6.79 24.78
N GLU A 87 13.39 5.51 24.87
CA GLU A 87 14.78 5.03 25.00
C GLU A 87 15.64 5.47 23.80
N LEU A 88 15.09 5.41 22.58
CA LEU A 88 15.76 5.87 21.38
C LEU A 88 15.91 7.40 21.34
N THR A 89 14.95 8.13 21.92
CA THR A 89 15.02 9.59 22.03
C THR A 89 16.12 10.02 23.00
N GLU A 90 16.22 9.35 24.15
CA GLU A 90 17.26 9.61 25.15
C GLU A 90 18.65 9.24 24.63
N SER A 91 18.79 8.08 24.00
CA SER A 91 20.10 7.58 23.52
C SER A 91 20.66 8.37 22.35
N LYS A 92 19.84 8.72 21.36
CA LYS A 92 20.29 9.40 20.13
C LYS A 92 20.12 10.91 20.17
N LYS A 93 19.48 11.47 21.21
CA LYS A 93 19.09 12.89 21.32
C LYS A 93 18.27 13.39 20.12
N VAL A 94 17.63 12.48 19.40
CA VAL A 94 16.74 12.76 18.27
C VAL A 94 15.33 12.36 18.69
N PRO A 95 14.32 13.21 18.52
CA PRO A 95 12.95 12.85 18.88
C PRO A 95 12.46 11.69 18.01
N HIS A 96 12.04 10.61 18.66
CA HIS A 96 11.34 9.49 18.04
C HIS A 96 9.87 9.49 18.44
N PHE A 97 9.00 9.02 17.56
CA PHE A 97 7.57 8.93 17.79
C PHE A 97 7.00 7.62 17.24
N VAL A 98 5.82 7.25 17.71
CA VAL A 98 5.12 6.03 17.30
C VAL A 98 4.00 6.37 16.32
N GLN A 99 3.88 5.61 15.24
CA GLN A 99 2.81 5.74 14.25
C GLN A 99 2.25 4.37 13.86
N LEU A 100 0.94 4.32 13.62
CA LEU A 100 0.29 3.12 13.09
C LEU A 100 0.58 2.99 11.59
N VAL A 101 1.12 1.85 11.18
CA VAL A 101 1.46 1.51 9.80
C VAL A 101 0.58 0.37 9.34
N LYS A 102 0.02 0.48 8.13
CA LYS A 102 -0.71 -0.61 7.48
C LYS A 102 0.28 -1.36 6.58
N GLN A 103 0.76 -2.49 7.05
CA GLN A 103 1.71 -3.32 6.33
C GLN A 103 0.98 -4.35 5.47
N GLN A 104 1.39 -4.51 4.21
CA GLN A 104 0.94 -5.61 3.37
C GLN A 104 1.80 -6.84 3.71
N VAL A 105 1.16 -7.91 4.18
CA VAL A 105 1.83 -9.17 4.49
C VAL A 105 1.35 -10.22 3.50
N GLU A 106 2.29 -10.87 2.82
CA GLU A 106 1.99 -12.02 1.95
C GLU A 106 1.60 -13.19 2.84
N VAL A 107 0.36 -13.65 2.71
CA VAL A 107 -0.13 -14.85 3.37
C VAL A 107 -0.13 -15.93 2.31
N GLU A 108 0.83 -16.85 2.38
CA GLU A 108 0.78 -18.07 1.59
C GLU A 108 -0.43 -18.89 2.06
N SER A 109 -1.30 -19.26 1.11
CA SER A 109 -2.50 -20.09 1.33
C SER A 109 -2.23 -21.53 0.96
#